data_AF-A0A7H8SBT6-F1
#
_entry.id   AF-A0A7H8SBT6-F1
#
_cell.length_a   1.000
_cell.length_b   1.000
_cell.length_c   1.000
_cell.angle_alpha   90.00
_cell.angle_beta   90.00
_cell.angle_gamma   90.00
#
_symmetry.space_group_name_H-M   'P 1'
#
loop_
_entity.id
_entity.type
_entity.pdbx_description
1 polymer ?
#
loop_
_entity_poly.entity_id
_entity_poly.type
_entity_poly.pdbx_seq_one_letter_code
_entity_poly.pdbx_strand_id
1 'polypeptide(L)' 'MSKEHWDDSFSDDDFVYGERENVFIHDMGDIIPDHSKVGCFAEGEGRNAVYLAKQGHDVTSYDQSIVVFENETLAQQNNY' A
#
# COMPACT_ATOMS: atom_id res chain seq x y z
N MET A 1 15.11 9.89 4.19
CA MET A 1 15.07 10.18 2.74
C MET A 1 14.14 11.36 2.52
N SER A 2 14.41 12.23 1.54
CA SER A 2 13.53 13.38 1.27
C SER A 2 12.30 12.95 0.47
N LYS A 3 11.31 13.84 0.37
CA LYS A 3 10.12 13.63 -0.45
C LYS A 3 10.50 13.38 -1.92
N GLU A 4 11.42 14.18 -2.44
CA GLU A 4 11.87 14.12 -3.84
C GLU A 4 12.51 12.77 -4.18
N HIS A 5 13.22 12.15 -3.24
CA HIS A 5 13.78 10.82 -3.45
C HIS A 5 12.69 9.76 -3.67
N TRP A 6 11.60 9.84 -2.92
CA TRP A 6 10.50 8.89 -3.04
C TRP A 6 9.63 9.18 -4.25
N ASP A 7 9.38 10.46 -4.55
CA ASP A 7 8.70 10.87 -5.78
C ASP A 7 9.45 10.33 -7.02
N ASP A 8 10.78 10.43 -7.05
CA ASP A 8 11.61 9.88 -8.12
C ASP A 8 11.54 8.35 -8.18
N SER A 9 11.58 7.69 -7.02
CA SER A 9 11.51 6.22 -6.94
C SER A 9 10.18 5.67 -7.45
N PHE A 10 9.06 6.34 -7.20
CA PHE A 10 7.72 5.89 -7.59
C PHE A 10 7.22 6.52 -8.90
N SER A 11 8.10 7.20 -9.65
CA SER A 11 7.73 7.87 -10.89
C SER A 11 7.64 6.96 -12.12
N ASP A 12 8.22 5.76 -12.05
CA ASP A 12 8.12 4.74 -13.10
C ASP A 12 6.79 3.97 -13.03
N ASP A 13 6.35 3.44 -14.18
CA ASP A 13 5.08 2.69 -14.31
C ASP A 13 5.16 1.25 -13.72
N ASP A 14 6.36 0.74 -13.44
CA ASP A 14 6.57 -0.60 -12.87
C ASP A 14 6.58 -0.57 -11.34
N PHE A 15 5.95 -1.56 -10.69
CA PHE A 15 5.95 -1.68 -9.24
C PHE A 15 7.35 -2.01 -8.69
N VAL A 16 8.06 -1.00 -8.17
CA VAL A 16 9.44 -1.07 -7.68
C VAL A 16 9.61 -2.15 -6.60
N TYR A 17 8.62 -2.27 -5.73
CA TYR A 17 8.63 -3.25 -4.64
C TYR A 17 7.77 -4.49 -4.97
N GLY A 18 7.18 -4.55 -6.16
CA GLY A 18 6.29 -5.62 -6.60
C GLY A 18 4.95 -5.65 -5.84
N GLU A 19 4.08 -6.55 -6.30
CA GLU A 19 2.67 -6.55 -5.90
C GLU A 19 2.36 -7.43 -4.67
N ARG A 20 3.25 -8.36 -4.34
CA ARG A 20 3.06 -9.28 -3.22
C ARG A 20 3.35 -8.57 -1.91
N GLU A 21 2.45 -8.72 -0.95
CA GLU A 21 2.57 -8.20 0.39
C GLU A 21 3.85 -8.65 1.09
N ASN A 22 4.25 -7.88 2.09
CA ASN A 22 5.32 -8.27 2.98
C ASN A 22 4.94 -9.56 3.73
N VAL A 23 5.82 -10.56 3.73
CA VAL A 23 5.62 -11.85 4.42
C VAL A 23 5.25 -11.67 5.89
N PHE A 24 5.82 -10.68 6.59
CA PHE A 24 5.45 -10.40 7.97
C PHE A 24 3.98 -9.97 8.11
N ILE A 25 3.48 -9.13 7.19
CA ILE A 25 2.08 -8.71 7.19
C ILE A 25 1.15 -9.87 6.81
N HIS A 26 1.59 -10.73 5.89
CA HIS A 26 0.89 -11.97 5.57
C HIS A 26 0.72 -12.85 6.82
N ASP A 27 1.82 -13.12 7.53
CA ASP A 27 1.84 -14.04 8.67
C ASP A 27 1.15 -13.47 9.92
N MET A 28 1.13 -12.14 10.08
CA MET A 28 0.61 -11.47 11.28
C MET A 28 -0.73 -10.76 11.05
N GLY A 29 -1.24 -10.69 9.82
CA GLY A 29 -2.45 -9.94 9.49
C GLY A 29 -3.67 -10.35 10.33
N ASP A 30 -3.79 -11.65 10.62
CA ASP A 30 -4.88 -12.24 11.38
C ASP A 30 -4.97 -11.78 12.85
N ILE A 31 -3.96 -11.07 13.37
CA ILE A 31 -4.06 -10.45 14.71
C ILE A 31 -5.00 -9.24 14.71
N ILE A 32 -5.25 -8.65 13.54
CA ILE A 32 -6.15 -7.51 13.38
C ILE A 32 -7.58 -8.04 13.41
N PRO A 33 -8.47 -7.52 14.28
CA PRO A 33 -9.85 -7.97 14.30
C PRO A 33 -10.54 -7.79 12.95
N ASP A 34 -11.39 -8.74 12.58
CA ASP A 34 -12.18 -8.70 11.35
C ASP A 34 -12.89 -7.35 11.15
N HIS A 35 -12.90 -6.87 9.91
CA HIS A 35 -13.55 -5.61 9.52
C HIS A 35 -13.07 -4.35 10.28
N SER A 36 -11.86 -4.38 10.84
CA SER A 36 -11.22 -3.20 11.44
C SER A 36 -10.97 -2.07 10.44
N LYS A 37 -10.83 -0.85 10.97
CA LYS A 37 -10.28 0.30 10.26
C LYS A 37 -8.77 0.32 10.44
N VAL A 38 -8.02 0.30 9.34
CA VAL A 38 -6.57 0.15 9.35
C VAL A 38 -5.90 1.31 8.64
N GLY A 39 -5.01 2.03 9.34
CA GLY A 39 -4.17 3.07 8.77
C GLY A 39 -2.81 2.50 8.34
N CYS A 40 -2.49 2.55 7.05
CA CYS A 40 -1.18 2.17 6.52
C CYS A 40 -0.34 3.42 6.27
N PHE A 41 0.84 3.53 6.90
CA PHE A 41 1.70 4.72 6.81
C PHE A 41 2.97 4.42 6.05
N ALA A 42 3.41 5.37 5.21
CA ALA A 42 4.56 5.23 4.33
C ALA A 42 4.45 3.97 3.46
N GLU A 43 3.25 3.78 2.90
CA GLU A 43 2.88 2.54 2.23
C GLU A 43 3.49 2.43 0.82
N GLY A 44 3.92 3.54 0.23
CA GLY A 44 4.32 3.59 -1.17
C GLY A 44 3.21 2.99 -2.05
N GLU A 45 3.58 2.05 -2.91
CA GLU A 45 2.73 1.46 -3.96
C GLU A 45 1.50 0.68 -3.47
N GLY A 46 1.31 0.51 -2.15
CA GLY A 46 0.03 0.02 -1.63
C GLY A 46 -0.07 -1.50 -1.40
N ARG A 47 0.99 -2.28 -1.62
CA ARG A 47 0.90 -3.75 -1.64
C ARG A 47 0.36 -4.38 -0.35
N ASN A 48 0.70 -3.84 0.83
CA ASN A 48 0.18 -4.38 2.09
C ASN A 48 -1.22 -3.83 2.36
N ALA A 49 -1.47 -2.55 2.06
CA ALA A 49 -2.78 -1.94 2.18
C ALA A 49 -3.84 -2.68 1.35
N VAL A 50 -3.52 -3.05 0.11
CA VAL A 50 -4.40 -3.86 -0.76
C VAL A 50 -4.62 -5.26 -0.19
N TYR A 51 -3.57 -5.90 0.32
CA TYR A 51 -3.72 -7.20 0.98
C TYR A 51 -4.69 -7.13 2.16
N LEU A 52 -4.53 -6.14 3.04
CA LEU A 52 -5.41 -5.95 4.20
C LEU A 52 -6.85 -5.59 3.79
N ALA A 53 -7.03 -4.81 2.72
CA ALA A 53 -8.35 -4.52 2.16
C ALA A 53 -9.03 -5.78 1.60
N LYS A 54 -8.26 -6.69 0.99
CA LYS A 54 -8.74 -8.01 0.55
C LYS A 54 -9.16 -8.92 1.69
N GLN A 55 -8.60 -8.75 2.89
CA GLN A 55 -9.07 -9.43 4.10
C GLN A 55 -10.35 -8.82 4.69
N GLY A 56 -10.92 -7.80 4.05
CA GLY A 56 -12.21 -7.20 4.43
C GLY A 56 -12.10 -6.04 5.42
N HIS A 57 -10.89 -5.49 5.62
CA HIS A 57 -10.67 -4.29 6.43
C HIS A 57 -10.98 -3.00 5.64
N ASP A 58 -11.35 -1.94 6.37
CA ASP A 58 -11.49 -0.57 5.84
C ASP A 58 -10.12 0.12 5.95
N VAL A 59 -9.40 0.18 4.83
CA VAL A 59 -7.99 0.60 4.81
C VAL A 59 -7.85 2.04 4.33
N THR A 60 -7.08 2.84 5.06
CA THR A 60 -6.65 4.18 4.64
C THR A 60 -5.14 4.23 4.57
N SER A 61 -4.60 4.58 3.41
CA SER A 61 -3.16 4.73 3.19
C SER A 61 -2.73 6.19 3.31
N TYR A 62 -1.55 6.40 3.89
CA TYR A 62 -0.91 7.70 4.06
C TYR A 62 0.51 7.61 3.53
N ASP A 63 0.84 8.49 2.58
CA ASP A 63 2.20 8.63 2.08
C ASP A 63 2.57 10.11 1.94
N GLN A 64 3.87 10.38 2.03
CA GLN A 64 4.45 11.70 1.81
C GLN A 64 4.71 11.97 0.32
N SER A 65 4.89 10.91 -0.47
CA SER A 65 5.00 10.98 -1.92
C SER A 65 3.60 11.08 -2.51
N ILE A 66 3.36 12.14 -3.29
CA ILE A 66 2.06 12.34 -3.93
C ILE A 66 1.92 11.49 -5.19
N VAL A 67 3.05 11.22 -5.87
CA VAL A 67 3.15 10.46 -7.11
C VAL A 67 2.56 9.05 -6.94
N VAL A 68 2.74 8.47 -5.76
CA VAL A 68 2.15 7.18 -5.35
C VAL A 68 0.62 7.12 -5.53
N PHE A 69 -0.08 8.25 -5.44
CA PHE A 69 -1.54 8.31 -5.65
C PHE A 69 -1.94 8.79 -7.06
N GLU A 70 -1.00 9.34 -7.82
CA GLU A 70 -1.22 9.86 -9.17
C GLU A 70 -1.04 8.78 -10.24
N ASN A 71 -0.12 7.85 -10.01
CA ASN A 71 0.13 6.70 -10.88
C ASN A 71 -0.91 5.58 -10.68
N GLU A 72 -0.94 4.61 -11.61
CA GLU A 72 -1.81 3.45 -11.48
C GLU A 72 -1.45 2.68 -10.20
N THR A 73 -2.38 2.64 -9.25
CA THR A 73 -2.11 2.04 -7.95
C THR A 73 -2.53 0.58 -7.93
N LEU A 74 -1.88 -0.23 -7.08
CA LEU A 74 -2.34 -1.59 -6.80
C LEU A 74 -3.79 -1.60 -6.29
N ALA A 75 -4.24 -0.53 -5.62
CA ALA A 75 -5.64 -0.42 -5.19
C ALA A 75 -6.59 -0.34 -6.38
N GLN A 76 -6.31 0.52 -7.37
CA GLN A 76 -7.11 0.65 -8.59
C GLN A 76 -7.16 -0.67 -9.39
N GLN A 77 -6.03 -1.35 -9.55
CA GLN A 77 -5.97 -2.65 -10.24
C GLN A 77 -6.80 -3.74 -9.54
N ASN A 78 -6.98 -3.60 -8.22
CA ASN A 78 -7.74 -4.54 -7.41
C ASN A 78 -9.17 -4.06 -7.07
N ASN A 79 -9.61 -2.93 -7.64
CA ASN A 79 -10.93 -2.31 -7.42
C ASN A 79 -11.20 -1.87 -5.96
N TYR A 80 -10.19 -1.32 -5.29
CA TYR A 80 -10.26 -0.73 -3.95
C TYR A 80 -10.07 0.79 -3.99
#